data_AF-A0A2G9GGS3-F1
#
_entry.id   AF-A0A2G9GGS3-F1
#
_cell.length_a   1.000
_cell.length_b   1.000
_cell.length_c   1.000
_cell.angle_alpha   90.00
_cell.angle_beta   90.00
_cell.angle_gamma   90.00
#
_symmetry.space_group_name_H-M   'P 1'
#
loop_
_entity.id
_entity.type
_entity.pdbx_description
1 polymer ?
#
loop_
_entity_poly.entity_id
_entity_poly.type
_entity_poly.pdbx_seq_one_letter_code
_entity_poly.pdbx_strand_id
1 'polypeptide(L)'
;MINNKARAEGSICEIYLIQEVGYFASYYFEPDAFTYQNPHTRSVFNQSGRPAGKCTTRYLNDAEFNAAKLHVLINCDEVQDFVR
;
A
#
# COMPACT_ATOMS: atom_id res chain seq x y z
N MET A 1 -3.97 -19.20 6.16
CA MET A 1 -3.71 -18.56 7.47
C MET A 1 -3.78 -19.64 8.54
N ILE A 2 -2.77 -19.76 9.40
CA ILE A 2 -2.76 -20.77 10.46
C ILE A 2 -3.70 -20.32 11.57
N ASN A 3 -4.74 -21.12 11.84
CA ASN A 3 -5.78 -20.78 12.82
C ASN A 3 -5.40 -21.14 14.26
N ASN A 4 -4.34 -21.92 14.47
CA ASN A 4 -3.94 -22.45 15.78
C ASN A 4 -2.54 -22.00 16.21
N LYS A 5 -2.32 -20.69 16.28
CA LYS A 5 -1.05 -20.08 16.70
C LYS A 5 -0.76 -20.21 18.20
N ALA A 6 -1.76 -20.58 19.00
CA ALA A 6 -1.58 -20.75 20.44
C ALA A 6 -0.72 -21.98 20.79
N ARG A 7 -0.55 -22.92 19.85
CA ARG A 7 0.33 -24.08 20.02
C ARG A 7 1.66 -23.86 19.32
N ALA A 8 2.73 -24.42 19.91
CA ALA A 8 4.09 -24.23 19.44
C ALA A 8 4.26 -24.62 17.96
N GLU A 9 3.64 -25.72 17.52
CA GLU A 9 3.71 -26.17 16.13
C GLU A 9 3.06 -25.17 15.17
N GLY A 10 1.94 -24.56 15.58
CA GLY A 10 1.25 -23.55 14.77
C GLY A 10 2.08 -22.28 14.61
N SER A 11 2.74 -21.82 15.67
CA SER A 11 3.67 -20.67 15.61
C SER A 11 4.91 -20.97 14.77
N ILE A 12 5.47 -22.18 14.89
CA ILE A 12 6.60 -22.61 14.06
C ILE A 12 6.20 -22.60 12.58
N CYS A 13 5.09 -23.26 12.23
CA CYS A 13 4.60 -23.27 10.85
C CYS A 13 4.30 -21.87 10.31
N GLU A 14 3.83 -20.94 11.15
CA GLU A 14 3.58 -19.56 10.72
C GLU A 14 4.87 -18.84 10.37
N ILE A 15 5.90 -18.95 11.20
CA ILE A 15 7.20 -18.32 10.94
C ILE A 15 7.80 -18.87 9.64
N TYR A 16 7.75 -20.19 9.41
CA TYR A 16 8.25 -20.78 8.17
C TYR A 16 7.49 -20.29 6.93
N LEU A 17 6.15 -20.18 7.01
CA LEU A 17 5.37 -19.64 5.90
C LEU A 17 5.71 -18.18 5.61
N ILE A 18 5.86 -17.35 6.64
CA ILE A 18 6.27 -15.95 6.49
C ILE A 18 7.66 -15.87 5.84
N GLN A 19 8.59 -16.73 6.27
CA GLN A 19 9.95 -16.75 5.75
C GLN A 19 10.01 -17.20 4.28
N GLU A 20 9.29 -18.26 3.91
CA GLU A 20 9.24 -18.71 2.51
C GLU A 20 8.57 -17.68 1.60
N VAL A 21 7.46 -17.07 2.05
CA VAL A 21 6.80 -16.01 1.28
C VAL A 21 7.75 -14.82 1.10
N GLY A 22 8.49 -14.45 2.14
CA GLY A 22 9.50 -13.39 2.07
C GLY A 22 10.65 -13.73 1.11
N TYR A 23 11.15 -14.97 1.12
CA TYR A 23 12.22 -15.42 0.24
C TYR A 23 11.77 -15.52 -1.22
N PHE A 24 10.57 -16.06 -1.45
CA PHE A 24 9.94 -16.08 -2.77
C PHE A 24 9.76 -14.64 -3.28
N ALA A 25 9.24 -13.76 -2.43
CA ALA A 25 9.01 -12.38 -2.84
C ALA A 25 10.32 -11.65 -3.17
N SER A 26 11.38 -11.79 -2.37
CA SER A 26 12.66 -11.15 -2.63
C SER A 26 13.40 -11.71 -3.85
N TYR A 27 13.14 -12.95 -4.23
CA TYR A 27 13.75 -13.56 -5.42
C TYR A 27 13.12 -13.06 -6.72
N TYR A 28 11.80 -12.83 -6.73
CA TYR A 28 11.06 -12.47 -7.94
C TYR A 28 10.69 -11.00 -8.03
N PHE A 29 10.65 -10.29 -6.91
CA PHE A 29 10.27 -8.89 -6.85
C PHE A 29 11.41 -8.04 -6.32
N GLU A 30 11.57 -6.83 -6.89
CA GLU A 30 12.49 -5.84 -6.36
C GLU A 30 12.08 -5.45 -4.92
N PRO A 31 13.01 -5.00 -4.06
CA PRO A 31 12.72 -4.63 -2.66
C PRO A 31 11.59 -3.59 -2.51
N ASP A 32 11.40 -2.77 -3.54
CA ASP A 32 10.37 -1.72 -3.63
C ASP A 32 9.07 -2.18 -4.31
N ALA A 33 8.93 -3.49 -4.54
CA ALA A 33 7.69 -4.03 -5.08
C ALA A 33 6.56 -3.86 -4.06
N PHE A 34 5.47 -3.28 -4.55
CA PHE A 34 4.28 -2.97 -3.79
C PHE A 34 3.75 -4.21 -3.04
N THR A 35 3.95 -4.29 -1.74
CA THR A 35 3.35 -5.32 -0.88
C THR A 35 2.33 -4.67 0.04
N TYR A 36 1.28 -5.41 0.44
CA TYR A 36 0.31 -4.93 1.43
C TYR A 36 0.97 -4.51 2.77
N GLN A 37 2.19 -4.98 3.04
CA GLN A 37 2.97 -4.68 4.24
C GLN A 37 3.91 -3.48 4.08
N ASN A 38 4.32 -3.16 2.86
CA ASN A 38 4.97 -1.89 2.50
C ASN A 38 4.06 -1.14 1.52
N PRO A 39 2.97 -0.51 1.99
CA PRO A 39 2.33 0.51 1.20
C PRO A 39 3.35 1.64 1.10
N HIS A 40 4.10 1.70 -0.01
CA HIS A 40 4.66 2.96 -0.44
C HIS A 40 3.44 3.87 -0.66
N THR A 41 3.04 4.59 0.39
CA THR A 41 2.13 5.71 0.26
C THR A 41 2.85 6.62 -0.71
N ARG A 42 2.36 6.68 -1.95
CA ARG A 42 2.90 7.59 -2.98
C ARG A 42 3.12 8.95 -2.32
N SER A 43 4.19 9.65 -2.68
CA SER A 43 4.65 10.82 -1.90
C SER A 43 3.50 11.82 -1.61
N VAL A 44 2.59 11.98 -2.57
CA VAL A 44 1.34 12.77 -2.49
C VAL A 44 0.45 12.48 -1.28
N PHE A 45 0.37 11.22 -0.84
CA PHE A 45 -0.52 10.77 0.23
C PHE A 45 0.18 10.57 1.57
N ASN A 46 1.48 10.87 1.68
CA ASN A 46 2.22 10.72 2.93
C ASN A 46 2.06 11.94 3.87
N GLN A 47 1.04 12.76 3.65
CA GLN A 47 0.80 13.97 4.43
C GLN A 47 0.20 13.60 5.79
N SER A 48 0.89 13.98 6.88
CA SER A 48 0.35 13.84 8.22
C SER A 48 -0.85 14.78 8.40
N GLY A 49 -2.05 14.22 8.36
CA GLY A 49 -3.31 14.96 8.53
C GLY A 49 -4.24 14.26 9.51
N ARG A 50 -5.06 15.04 10.22
CA ARG A 50 -6.16 14.50 11.02
C ARG A 50 -7.43 14.54 10.18
N PRO A 51 -8.07 13.41 9.87
CA PRO A 51 -9.36 13.44 9.19
C PRO A 51 -10.36 14.21 10.07
N ALA A 52 -11.05 15.17 9.47
CA ALA A 52 -12.04 16.01 10.13
C ALA A 52 -13.43 15.69 9.59
N GLY A 53 -14.40 15.55 10.50
CA GLY A 53 -15.79 15.26 10.14
C GLY A 53 -16.11 13.77 10.00
N LYS A 54 -17.32 13.50 9.49
CA LYS A 54 -17.83 12.14 9.32
C LYS A 54 -17.21 11.51 8.08
N CYS A 55 -16.58 10.34 8.24
CA CYS A 55 -16.12 9.55 7.11
C CYS A 55 -17.34 8.98 6.37
N THR A 56 -17.50 9.35 5.10
CA THR A 56 -18.58 8.87 4.23
C THR A 56 -17.98 8.38 2.92
N THR A 57 -18.58 7.33 2.35
CA THR A 57 -18.20 6.80 1.05
C THR A 57 -19.14 7.38 0.00
N ARG A 58 -18.59 8.10 -0.98
CA ARG A 58 -19.31 8.58 -2.16
C ARG A 58 -18.40 8.64 -3.37
N TYR A 59 -18.99 8.67 -4.55
CA TYR A 59 -18.24 8.95 -5.78
C TYR A 59 -17.87 10.44 -5.86
N LEU A 60 -16.72 10.70 -6.48
CA LEU A 60 -16.31 12.05 -6.87
C LEU A 60 -17.15 12.49 -8.08
N ASN A 61 -17.53 13.75 -8.13
CA ASN A 61 -18.06 14.34 -9.36
C ASN A 61 -16.90 14.68 -10.33
N ASP A 62 -17.23 15.08 -11.56
CA ASP A 62 -16.22 15.35 -12.59
C ASP A 62 -15.22 16.44 -12.18
N ALA A 63 -15.68 17.49 -11.49
CA ALA A 63 -14.82 18.58 -11.05
C ALA A 63 -13.83 18.10 -9.96
N GLU A 64 -14.32 17.33 -8.99
CA GLU A 64 -13.52 16.74 -7.92
C GLU A 64 -12.54 15.71 -8.46
N PHE A 65 -12.98 14.89 -9.41
CA PHE A 65 -12.11 13.91 -10.08
C PHE A 65 -10.99 14.61 -10.84
N ASN A 66 -11.31 15.66 -11.60
CA ASN A 66 -10.31 16.45 -12.31
C ASN A 66 -9.34 17.14 -11.36
N ALA A 67 -9.83 17.67 -10.23
CA ALA A 67 -8.98 18.27 -9.21
C ALA A 67 -8.04 17.24 -8.55
N ALA A 68 -8.55 16.06 -8.18
CA ALA A 68 -7.76 14.98 -7.61
C ALA A 68 -6.71 14.45 -8.62
N LYS A 69 -7.11 14.28 -9.89
CA LYS A 69 -6.22 13.89 -10.97
C LYS A 69 -5.09 14.90 -11.15
N LEU A 70 -5.43 16.20 -11.23
CA LEU A 70 -4.44 17.27 -11.38
C LEU A 70 -3.48 17.32 -10.18
N HIS A 71 -4.00 17.15 -8.96
CA HIS A 71 -3.18 17.11 -7.75
C HIS A 71 -2.13 16.00 -7.81
N VAL A 72 -2.53 14.78 -8.21
CA VAL A 72 -1.60 13.67 -8.41
C VAL A 72 -0.58 13.98 -9.50
N LEU A 73 -1.02 14.51 -10.66
CA LEU A 73 -0.11 14.80 -11.78
C LEU A 73 0.94 15.87 -11.46
N ILE A 74 0.64 16.82 -10.57
CA ILE A 74 1.58 17.90 -10.22
C ILE A 74 2.52 17.50 -9.07
N ASN A 75 2.04 16.69 -8.12
CA ASN A 75 2.73 16.49 -6.84
C ASN A 75 3.32 15.08 -6.67
N CYS A 76 3.08 14.16 -7.60
CA CYS A 76 3.57 12.77 -7.54
C CYS A 76 4.83 12.64 -8.41
N ASP A 77 5.99 12.58 -7.77
CA ASP A 77 7.30 12.47 -8.45
C ASP A 77 7.35 11.21 -9.32
N GLU A 78 6.77 10.11 -8.84
CA GLU A 78 6.71 8.81 -9.53
C GLU A 78 5.92 8.87 -10.85
N VAL A 79 5.07 9.89 -11.04
CA VAL A 79 4.25 10.06 -12.25
C VAL A 79 4.92 10.99 -13.26
N GLN A 80 5.86 11.84 -12.83
CA GLN A 80 6.54 12.81 -13.71
C GLN A 80 7.24 12.13 -14.89
N ASP A 81 7.85 10.97 -14.66
CA ASP A 81 8.57 10.20 -15.70
C ASP A 81 7.68 9.76 -16.87
N PHE A 82 6.37 9.64 -16.64
CA PHE A 82 5.40 9.16 -17.64
C PHE A 82 4.65 10.28 -18.37
N VAL A 83 4.77 11.52 -17.91
CA VAL A 83 4.11 12.70 -18.49
C VAL A 83 5.00 13.38 -19.54
N ARG A 84 6.27 12.97 -19.65
CA ARG A 84 7.27 13.55 -20.55
C ARG A 84 7.18 13.04 -21.99
#